data_AF-A0A2E9SQI3-F1
#
_entry.id   AF-A0A2E9SQI3-F1
#
_cell.length_a   1.000
_cell.length_b   1.000
_cell.length_c   1.000
_cell.angle_alpha   90.00
_cell.angle_beta   90.00
_cell.angle_gamma   90.00
#
_symmetry.space_group_name_H-M   'P 1'
#
loop_
_entity.id
_entity.type
_entity.pdbx_description
1 polymer ?
#
loop_
_entity_poly.entity_id
_entity_poly.type
_entity_poly.pdbx_seq_one_letter_code
_entity_poly.pdbx_strand_id
1 'polypeptide(L)'
;MTDTDTHYPEANYQPPKRLSAVWLLPVVAAAIALWLLYQNVTETGLQITVHFDDGSGISAGKTPVIYQGITVGTVKQLRLNDKLDGVSATLELETQIEPLIRSNTQFWLVKPQISLSGVS
;
A
#
# COMPACT_ATOMS: atom_id res chain seq x y z
N MET A 1 -52.47 14.79 68.36
CA MET A 1 -51.08 15.14 68.71
C MET A 1 -50.54 13.95 69.49
N THR A 2 -49.72 13.07 68.94
CA THR A 2 -48.49 13.38 68.20
C THR A 2 -48.19 12.27 67.19
N ASP A 3 -47.89 12.68 65.96
CA ASP A 3 -47.36 11.86 64.86
C ASP A 3 -46.06 11.17 65.29
N THR A 4 -45.87 9.92 64.86
CA THR A 4 -44.66 9.14 65.16
C THR A 4 -43.76 9.13 63.92
N ASP A 5 -42.82 10.08 63.87
CA ASP A 5 -41.83 10.19 62.80
C ASP A 5 -40.91 8.97 62.76
N THR A 6 -41.21 8.03 61.86
CA THR A 6 -40.40 6.83 61.65
C THR A 6 -39.34 7.13 60.60
N HIS A 7 -38.10 7.37 61.04
CA HIS A 7 -36.96 7.59 60.16
C HIS A 7 -36.43 6.25 59.62
N TYR A 8 -36.60 6.02 58.32
CA TYR A 8 -35.97 4.91 57.60
C TYR A 8 -34.60 5.36 57.07
N PRO A 9 -33.51 4.60 57.28
CA PRO A 9 -32.23 4.92 56.67
C PRO A 9 -32.28 4.68 55.16
N GLU A 10 -31.93 5.70 54.38
CA GLU A 10 -31.86 5.61 52.92
C GLU A 10 -30.65 4.78 52.47
N ALA A 11 -30.90 3.85 51.55
CA ALA A 11 -29.86 3.01 50.97
C ALA A 11 -29.05 3.79 49.91
N ASN A 12 -27.79 4.09 50.21
CA ASN A 12 -26.86 4.69 49.26
C ASN A 12 -26.37 3.63 48.26
N TYR A 13 -27.05 3.54 47.13
CA TYR A 13 -26.72 2.63 46.04
C TYR A 13 -25.65 3.29 45.13
N GLN A 14 -24.39 2.94 45.32
CA GLN A 14 -23.33 3.22 44.34
C GLN A 14 -23.26 2.05 43.35
N PRO A 15 -23.82 2.14 42.13
CA PRO A 15 -23.74 1.05 41.17
C PRO A 15 -22.26 0.81 40.80
N PRO A 16 -21.77 -0.44 40.84
CA PRO A 16 -20.38 -0.74 40.54
C PRO A 16 -20.09 -0.50 39.05
N LYS A 17 -19.07 0.34 38.76
CA LYS A 17 -18.57 0.70 37.42
C LYS A 17 -17.92 -0.48 36.67
N ARG A 18 -18.60 -1.61 36.50
CA ARG A 18 -18.04 -2.83 35.89
C ARG A 18 -18.44 -3.05 34.43
N LEU A 19 -19.29 -2.18 33.88
CA LEU A 19 -19.74 -2.28 32.48
C LEU A 19 -18.79 -1.61 31.48
N SER A 20 -17.82 -0.81 31.94
CA SER A 20 -17.02 0.00 31.00
C SER A 20 -15.78 -0.70 30.44
N ALA A 21 -15.24 -1.73 31.09
CA ALA A 21 -14.02 -2.38 30.61
C ALA A 21 -14.26 -3.32 29.43
N VAL A 22 -15.39 -4.04 29.42
CA VAL A 22 -15.74 -4.99 28.35
C VAL A 22 -16.05 -4.26 27.04
N TRP A 23 -16.59 -3.04 27.11
CA TRP A 23 -16.90 -2.22 25.93
C TRP A 23 -15.69 -1.44 25.38
N LEU A 24 -14.57 -1.39 26.10
CA LEU A 24 -13.32 -0.86 25.53
C LEU A 24 -12.78 -1.76 24.42
N LEU A 25 -12.99 -3.08 24.51
CA LEU A 25 -12.51 -4.03 23.51
C LEU A 25 -13.02 -3.74 22.09
N PRO A 26 -14.34 -3.57 21.84
CA PRO A 26 -14.83 -3.21 20.51
C PRO A 26 -14.38 -1.82 20.06
N VAL A 27 -14.26 -0.85 20.98
CA VAL A 27 -13.78 0.50 20.64
C VAL A 27 -12.30 0.48 20.23
N VAL A 28 -11.46 -0.27 20.96
CA VAL A 28 -10.04 -0.45 20.65
C VAL A 28 -9.88 -1.21 19.33
N ALA A 29 -10.66 -2.27 19.11
CA ALA A 29 -10.65 -3.01 17.84
C ALA A 29 -11.08 -2.12 16.66
N ALA A 30 -12.13 -1.31 16.83
CA ALA A 30 -12.58 -0.35 15.83
C ALA A 30 -11.54 0.74 15.56
N ALA A 31 -10.87 1.24 16.61
CA ALA A 31 -9.80 2.23 16.47
C ALA A 31 -8.59 1.66 15.71
N ILE A 32 -8.19 0.41 15.99
CA ILE A 32 -7.13 -0.29 15.25
C ILE A 32 -7.54 -0.48 13.79
N ALA A 33 -8.78 -0.91 13.53
CA ALA A 33 -9.29 -1.08 12.16
C ALA A 33 -9.30 0.25 11.39
N LEU A 34 -9.77 1.33 12.01
CA LEU A 34 -9.76 2.68 11.43
C LEU A 34 -8.33 3.15 11.15
N TRP A 35 -7.41 2.88 12.07
CA TRP A 35 -5.99 3.21 11.93
C TRP A 35 -5.34 2.42 10.78
N LEU A 36 -5.63 1.12 10.64
CA LEU A 36 -5.12 0.29 9.55
C LEU A 36 -5.64 0.76 8.19
N LEU A 37 -6.93 1.14 8.11
CA LEU A 37 -7.48 1.76 6.90
C LEU A 37 -6.77 3.07 6.53
N TYR A 38 -6.37 3.87 7.53
CA TYR A 38 -5.66 5.12 7.30
C TYR A 38 -4.21 4.93 6.82
N GLN A 39 -3.53 3.86 7.27
CA GLN A 39 -2.15 3.58 6.87
C GLN A 39 -2.03 2.98 5.47
N ASN A 40 -3.07 2.30 4.97
CA ASN A 40 -2.99 1.49 3.76
C ASN A 40 -3.17 2.28 2.44
N VAL A 41 -2.94 3.60 2.46
CA VAL A 41 -3.24 4.51 1.33
C VAL A 41 -2.06 5.40 0.96
N THR A 42 -0.83 5.04 1.33
CA THR A 42 0.35 5.92 1.10
C THR A 42 1.47 5.25 0.31
N GLU A 43 1.13 4.33 -0.59
CA GLU A 43 2.02 3.90 -1.68
C GLU A 43 1.43 4.40 -3.01
N THR A 44 1.31 5.71 -3.16
CA THR A 44 0.84 6.34 -4.41
C THR A 44 1.97 6.36 -5.44
N GLY A 45 2.47 5.18 -5.82
CA GLY A 45 3.33 5.02 -6.99
C GLY A 45 2.54 5.29 -8.27
N LEU A 46 3.17 5.94 -9.26
CA LEU A 46 2.58 6.09 -10.59
C LEU A 46 2.62 4.73 -11.29
N GLN A 47 1.47 4.08 -11.42
CA GLN A 47 1.37 2.77 -12.04
C GLN A 47 1.03 2.91 -13.54
N ILE A 48 1.90 2.41 -14.41
CA ILE A 48 1.65 2.37 -15.86
C ILE A 48 1.80 0.95 -16.40
N THR A 49 1.06 0.63 -17.47
CA THR A 49 1.17 -0.66 -18.14
C THR A 49 1.78 -0.46 -19.52
N VAL A 50 2.83 -1.22 -19.81
CA VAL A 50 3.54 -1.20 -21.09
C VAL A 50 3.45 -2.58 -21.71
N HIS A 51 3.17 -2.62 -23.01
CA HIS A 51 3.13 -3.86 -23.80
C HIS A 51 4.50 -4.08 -24.44
N PHE A 52 5.04 -5.28 -24.26
CA PHE A 52 6.27 -5.74 -24.89
C PHE A 52 6.00 -7.01 -25.68
N ASP A 53 6.67 -7.16 -26.83
CA ASP A 53 6.55 -8.37 -27.65
C ASP A 53 7.17 -9.59 -26.95
N ASP A 54 8.19 -9.37 -26.12
CA ASP A 54 8.89 -10.43 -25.37
C ASP A 54 9.11 -10.00 -23.91
N GLY A 55 8.82 -10.91 -22.98
CA GLY A 55 9.05 -10.74 -21.54
C GLY A 55 10.36 -11.34 -21.05
N SER A 56 11.17 -11.94 -21.93
CA SER A 56 12.43 -12.56 -21.55
C SER A 56 13.37 -11.56 -20.88
N GLY A 57 13.88 -11.90 -19.70
CA GLY A 57 14.75 -11.03 -18.90
C GLY A 57 14.04 -9.99 -18.04
N ILE A 58 12.70 -9.92 -18.06
CA ILE A 58 11.90 -9.07 -17.16
C ILE A 58 11.39 -9.92 -16.00
N SER A 59 11.61 -9.47 -14.77
CA SER A 59 11.12 -10.12 -13.55
C SER A 59 10.40 -9.12 -12.66
N ALA A 60 9.15 -9.44 -12.32
CA ALA A 60 8.37 -8.67 -11.36
C ALA A 60 9.11 -8.54 -10.01
N GLY A 61 9.11 -7.34 -9.45
CA GLY A 61 9.78 -6.95 -8.21
C GLY A 61 11.32 -6.87 -8.29
N LYS A 62 11.94 -7.21 -9.42
CA LYS A 62 13.40 -7.29 -9.54
C LYS A 62 13.99 -6.43 -10.65
N THR A 63 13.24 -6.18 -11.71
CA THR A 63 13.72 -5.39 -12.85
C THR A 63 13.52 -3.90 -12.55
N PRO A 64 14.59 -3.10 -12.39
CA PRO A 64 14.49 -1.67 -12.19
C PRO A 64 14.13 -0.97 -13.50
N VAL A 65 13.36 0.11 -13.40
CA VAL A 65 13.16 1.07 -14.50
C VAL A 65 14.21 2.16 -14.33
N ILE A 66 15.02 2.39 -15.37
CA ILE A 66 16.14 3.33 -15.32
C ILE A 66 15.89 4.47 -16.30
N TYR A 67 16.08 5.70 -15.82
CA TYR A 67 16.12 6.90 -16.64
C TYR A 67 17.43 7.65 -16.37
N GLN A 68 18.19 7.94 -17.43
CA GLN A 68 19.49 8.63 -17.32
C GLN A 68 20.49 7.97 -16.34
N GLY A 69 20.44 6.63 -16.21
CA GLY A 69 21.31 5.88 -15.28
C GLY A 69 20.83 5.85 -13.83
N ILE A 70 19.70 6.48 -13.51
CA ILE A 70 19.08 6.50 -12.18
C ILE A 70 17.85 5.59 -12.19
N THR A 71 17.70 4.76 -11.15
CA THR A 71 16.50 3.96 -10.93
C THR A 71 15.34 4.89 -10.56
N VAL A 72 14.25 4.83 -11.33
CA VAL A 72 13.06 5.69 -11.17
C VAL A 72 11.78 4.89 -10.91
N GLY A 73 11.91 3.58 -10.72
CA GLY A 73 10.80 2.68 -10.47
C GLY A 73 11.19 1.22 -10.64
N THR A 74 10.20 0.34 -10.55
CA THR A 74 10.37 -1.12 -10.65
C THR A 74 9.20 -1.75 -11.39
N VAL A 75 9.44 -2.86 -12.08
CA VAL A 75 8.36 -3.68 -12.65
C VAL A 75 7.58 -4.34 -11.51
N LYS A 76 6.32 -3.96 -11.30
CA LYS A 76 5.46 -4.53 -10.24
C LYS A 76 4.87 -5.88 -10.63
N GLN A 77 4.45 -6.03 -11.89
CA GLN A 77 3.78 -7.23 -12.36
C GLN A 77 4.08 -7.49 -13.83
N LEU A 78 4.14 -8.77 -14.22
CA LEU A 78 4.22 -9.20 -15.61
C LEU A 78 3.06 -10.17 -15.88
N ARG A 79 2.30 -9.91 -16.94
CA ARG A 79 1.18 -10.74 -17.40
C ARG A 79 1.33 -11.01 -18.88
N LEU A 80 0.80 -12.14 -19.33
CA LEU A 80 0.65 -12.40 -20.76
C LEU A 80 -0.49 -11.53 -21.29
N ASN A 81 -0.34 -10.99 -22.51
CA ASN A 81 -1.40 -10.22 -23.17
C ASN A 81 -2.60 -11.12 -23.50
N ASP A 82 -3.79 -10.54 -23.68
CA ASP A 82 -5.03 -11.27 -23.97
C ASP A 82 -4.94 -12.13 -25.24
N LYS A 83 -4.13 -11.69 -26.20
CA LYS A 83 -3.86 -12.40 -27.47
C LYS A 83 -2.75 -13.45 -27.38
N LEU A 84 -2.11 -13.58 -26.22
CA LEU A 84 -0.98 -14.49 -25.95
C LEU A 84 0.23 -14.28 -26.89
N ASP A 85 0.30 -13.11 -27.54
CA ASP A 85 1.31 -12.73 -28.53
C ASP A 85 2.42 -11.84 -27.96
N GLY A 86 2.35 -11.52 -26.67
CA GLY A 86 3.31 -10.68 -25.96
C GLY A 86 2.98 -10.60 -24.48
N VAL A 87 3.67 -9.70 -23.78
CA VAL A 87 3.51 -9.48 -22.34
C VAL A 87 3.10 -8.05 -22.02
N SER A 88 2.26 -7.90 -21.01
CA SER A 88 1.93 -6.63 -20.36
C SER A 88 2.71 -6.53 -19.05
N ALA A 89 3.66 -5.60 -19.02
CA ALA A 89 4.42 -5.28 -17.82
C ALA A 89 3.80 -4.06 -17.14
N THR A 90 3.39 -4.23 -15.89
CA THR A 90 2.93 -3.13 -15.04
C THR A 90 4.12 -2.59 -14.27
N LEU A 91 4.46 -1.33 -14.52
CA LEU A 91 5.56 -0.59 -13.91
C LEU A 91 5.00 0.26 -12.77
N GLU A 92 5.72 0.30 -11.66
CA GLU A 92 5.48 1.22 -10.55
C GLU A 92 6.63 2.23 -10.54
N LEU A 93 6.29 3.47 -10.89
CA LEU A 93 7.22 4.57 -11.02
C LEU A 93 7.05 5.55 -9.86
N GLU A 94 8.12 6.26 -9.55
CA GLU A 94 8.06 7.34 -8.57
C GLU A 94 7.26 8.53 -9.13
N THR A 95 6.44 9.17 -8.28
CA THR A 95 5.58 10.32 -8.65
C THR A 95 6.38 11.47 -9.28
N GLN A 96 7.65 11.61 -8.90
CA GLN A 96 8.56 12.63 -9.44
C GLN A 96 8.89 12.45 -10.94
N ILE A 97 8.68 11.26 -11.51
CA ILE A 97 8.84 10.99 -12.95
C ILE A 97 7.54 11.23 -13.74
N GLU A 98 6.40 11.45 -13.08
CA GLU A 98 5.10 11.70 -13.73
C GLU A 98 5.13 12.71 -14.88
N PRO A 99 5.87 13.85 -14.80
CA PRO A 99 5.94 14.80 -15.91
C PRO A 99 6.61 14.23 -17.19
N LEU A 100 7.44 13.20 -17.05
CA LEU A 100 8.17 12.53 -18.14
C LEU A 100 7.34 11.42 -18.80
N ILE A 101 6.28 10.95 -18.15
CA ILE A 101 5.39 9.92 -18.68
C ILE A 101 4.30 10.60 -19.51
N ARG A 102 4.48 10.55 -20.83
CA ARG A 102 3.58 11.13 -21.85
C ARG A 102 3.23 10.07 -22.88
N SER A 103 2.29 10.38 -23.76
CA SER A 103 1.85 9.47 -24.83
C SER A 103 2.97 9.07 -25.81
N ASN A 104 4.07 9.83 -25.86
CA ASN A 104 5.23 9.55 -26.72
C ASN A 104 6.41 8.94 -25.97
N THR A 105 6.25 8.59 -24.70
CA THR A 105 7.33 7.99 -23.90
C THR A 105 7.55 6.54 -24.36
N GLN A 106 8.78 6.24 -24.76
CA GLN A 106 9.17 4.92 -25.24
C GLN A 106 9.91 4.16 -24.15
N PHE A 107 9.60 2.87 -24.02
CA PHE A 107 10.25 1.96 -23.09
C PHE A 107 10.91 0.84 -23.90
N TRP A 108 12.15 0.49 -23.56
CA TRP A 108 12.87 -0.61 -24.17
C TRP A 108 13.66 -1.39 -23.12
N LEU A 109 13.86 -2.68 -23.37
CA LEU A 109 14.68 -3.53 -22.51
C LEU A 109 16.15 -3.40 -22.90
N VAL A 110 17.00 -2.98 -21.96
CA VAL A 110 18.45 -2.93 -22.15
C VAL A 110 19.06 -4.25 -21.69
N LYS A 111 19.77 -4.95 -22.60
CA LYS A 111 20.56 -6.14 -22.25
C LYS A 111 21.97 -5.68 -21.85
N PRO A 112 22.47 -6.03 -20.66
CA PRO A 112 23.83 -5.64 -20.25
C PRO A 112 24.84 -6.30 -21.18
N GLN A 113 25.66 -5.48 -21.85
CA GLN A 113 26.78 -5.96 -22.65
C GLN A 113 27.99 -6.06 -21.73
N ILE A 114 28.36 -7.29 -21.32
CA ILE A 114 29.61 -7.53 -20.60
C ILE A 114 30.73 -7.43 -21.63
N SER A 115 31.40 -6.28 -21.72
CA SER A 115 32.66 -6.18 -22.45
C SER A 115 33.78 -6.75 -21.58
N LEU A 116 34.42 -7.81 -22.05
CA LEU A 116 35.67 -8.34 -21.47
C LEU A 116 36.90 -7.50 -21.89
N SER A 117 36.67 -6.26 -22.30
CA SER A 117 37.71 -5.35 -22.76
C SER A 117 38.45 -4.83 -21.53
N GLY A 118 39.50 -5.57 -21.16
CA GLY A 118 40.42 -5.20 -20.12
C GLY A 118 40.92 -3.77 -20.26
N VAL A 119 41.09 -3.16 -19.09
CA VAL A 119 41.86 -1.95 -18.87
C VAL A 119 43.25 -2.07 -19.52
N SER A 120 43.69 -1.00 -20.18
CA SER A 120 45.12 -0.71 -20.39
C SER A 120 45.48 0.54 -19.63
#